data_AF-A8YBC1-F1
#
_entry.id   AF-A8YBC1-F1
#
_cell.length_a   1.000
_cell.length_b   1.000
_cell.length_c   1.000
_cell.angle_alpha   90.00
_cell.angle_beta   90.00
_cell.angle_gamma   90.00
#
_symmetry.space_group_name_H-M   'P 1'
#
loop_
_entity.id
_entity.type
_entity.pdbx_description
1 polymer ?
#
loop_
_entity_poly.entity_id
_entity_poly.type
_entity_poly.pdbx_seq_one_letter_code
_entity_poly.pdbx_strand_id
1 'polypeptide(L)' 'MRLAWLRCYPFLHEPLSTSILSLAAVREVHLTPAINSIVVCYDPQGITEKAFQENFCQLLQQLTPAHGLRCCEADNW' A
#
# COMPACT_ATOMS: atom_id res chain seq x y z
N MET A 1 -6.32 3.38 -2.67
CA MET A 1 -5.16 4.31 -2.75
C MET A 1 -4.33 3.99 -3.99
N ARG A 2 -3.56 4.94 -4.54
CA ARG A 2 -2.55 4.65 -5.57
C ARG A 2 -1.12 4.85 -5.05
N LEU A 3 -0.23 3.90 -5.34
CA LEU A 3 1.20 3.96 -5.03
C LEU A 3 2.01 3.94 -6.33
N ALA A 4 2.62 5.06 -6.70
CA ALA A 4 3.33 5.22 -7.98
C ALA A 4 4.45 4.18 -8.20
N TRP A 5 5.06 3.73 -7.11
CA TRP A 5 6.14 2.76 -7.13
C TRP A 5 5.63 1.31 -7.16
N LEU A 6 4.35 1.03 -6.95
CA LEU A 6 3.86 -0.35 -6.78
C LEU A 6 4.29 -1.27 -7.93
N ARG A 7 4.06 -0.87 -9.19
CA ARG A 7 4.48 -1.66 -10.35
C ARG A 7 6.00 -1.84 -10.49
N CYS A 8 6.77 -0.85 -10.03
CA CYS A 8 8.22 -0.80 -10.22
C CYS A 8 8.97 -1.69 -9.19
N TYR A 9 8.29 -2.09 -8.11
CA TYR A 9 8.88 -2.85 -7.01
C TYR A 9 8.07 -4.13 -6.69
N PRO A 10 8.04 -5.13 -7.59
CA PRO A 10 7.29 -6.37 -7.40
C PRO A 10 7.70 -7.16 -6.15
N PHE A 11 8.99 -7.09 -5.78
CA PHE A 11 9.50 -7.72 -4.56
C PHE A 11 8.93 -7.12 -3.26
N LEU A 12 8.29 -5.94 -3.33
CA LEU A 12 7.60 -5.33 -2.20
C LEU A 12 6.12 -5.68 -2.12
N HIS A 13 5.53 -6.36 -3.12
CA HIS A 13 4.09 -6.65 -3.13
C HIS A 13 3.67 -7.53 -1.96
N GLU A 14 4.38 -8.65 -1.74
CA GLU A 14 4.09 -9.57 -0.64
C GLU A 14 4.40 -8.96 0.74
N PRO A 15 5.57 -8.31 0.98
CA PRO A 15 5.81 -7.57 2.22
C PRO A 15 4.74 -6.51 2.50
N LEU A 16 4.29 -5.80 1.46
CA LEU A 16 3.26 -4.76 1.58
C LEU A 16 1.89 -5.37 1.92
N SER A 17 1.43 -6.39 1.20
CA SER A 17 0.13 -7.01 1.51
C SER A 17 0.12 -7.61 2.91
N THR A 18 1.21 -8.31 3.29
CA THR A 18 1.36 -8.93 4.62
C THR A 18 1.36 -7.88 5.72
N SER A 19 2.10 -6.78 5.54
CA SER A 19 2.14 -5.71 6.53
C SER A 19 0.76 -5.04 6.67
N ILE A 20 0.05 -4.78 5.56
CA ILE A 20 -1.29 -4.17 5.61
C ILE A 20 -2.28 -5.13 6.28
N LEU A 21 -2.23 -6.43 5.99
CA LEU A 21 -3.06 -7.45 6.64
C LEU A 21 -2.79 -7.56 8.15
N SER A 22 -1.60 -7.19 8.61
CA SER A 22 -1.27 -7.17 10.04
C SER A 22 -1.85 -5.96 10.80
N LEU A 23 -2.38 -4.96 10.08
CA LEU A 23 -3.02 -3.81 10.71
C LEU A 23 -4.33 -4.22 11.38
N ALA A 24 -4.61 -3.61 12.53
CA ALA A 24 -5.85 -3.86 13.26
C ALA A 24 -7.08 -3.64 12.38
N ALA A 25 -8.04 -4.56 12.50
CA ALA A 25 -9.30 -4.57 11.78
C ALA A 25 -9.23 -4.77 10.25
N VAL A 26 -8.04 -4.95 9.65
CA VAL A 26 -7.94 -5.30 8.22
C VAL A 26 -8.36 -6.76 8.02
N ARG A 27 -9.23 -6.99 7.03
CA ARG A 27 -9.73 -8.32 6.67
C ARG A 27 -9.15 -8.81 5.35
N GLU A 28 -8.94 -7.89 4.42
CA GLU A 28 -8.54 -8.22 3.06
C GLU A 28 -7.75 -7.08 2.42
N VAL A 29 -6.80 -7.45 1.56
CA VAL A 29 -5.97 -6.51 0.81
C VAL A 29 -5.89 -7.00 -0.63
N HIS A 30 -6.23 -6.13 -1.57
CA HIS A 30 -6.06 -6.36 -3.00
C HIS A 30 -5.05 -5.39 -3.57
N LEU A 31 -3.94 -5.93 -4.08
CA LEU A 31 -2.95 -5.18 -4.84
C LEU A 31 -3.26 -5.32 -6.32
N THR A 32 -3.30 -4.20 -7.04
CA THR A 32 -3.44 -4.18 -8.50
C THR A 32 -2.26 -3.40 -9.10
N PRO A 33 -1.08 -4.05 -9.27
CA PRO A 33 0.14 -3.38 -9.72
C PRO A 33 0.00 -2.73 -11.10
N ALA A 34 -0.76 -3.33 -12.02
CA ALA A 34 -0.98 -2.81 -13.37
C ALA A 34 -1.52 -1.37 -13.40
N ILE A 35 -2.27 -0.96 -12.36
CA ILE A 35 -2.82 0.39 -12.22
C ILE A 35 -2.31 1.08 -10.95
N ASN A 36 -1.21 0.59 -10.37
CA ASN A 36 -0.61 1.13 -9.15
C ASN A 36 -1.61 1.26 -7.98
N SER A 37 -2.61 0.39 -7.88
CA SER A 37 -3.72 0.52 -6.93
C SER A 37 -3.65 -0.47 -5.78
N ILE A 38 -4.15 -0.02 -4.62
CA ILE A 38 -4.37 -0.84 -3.43
C ILE A 38 -5.78 -0.58 -2.91
N VAL A 39 -6.51 -1.67 -2.68
CA VAL A 39 -7.79 -1.68 -1.99
C VAL A 39 -7.63 -2.44 -0.68
N VAL A 40 -8.07 -1.84 0.42
CA VAL A 40 -8.01 -2.42 1.75
C VAL A 40 -9.42 -2.46 2.33
N CYS A 41 -9.88 -3.66 2.67
CA CYS A 41 -11.15 -3.88 3.35
C CYS A 41 -10.86 -4.02 4.85
N TYR A 42 -11.42 -3.13 5.66
CA TYR A 42 -11.28 -3.16 7.12
C TYR A 42 -12.64 -3.09 7.81
N ASP A 43 -12.69 -3.54 9.06
CA ASP A 43 -13.87 -3.48 9.91
C ASP A 43 -13.97 -2.10 10.59
N PRO A 44 -14.96 -1.26 10.23
CA PRO A 44 -15.12 0.06 10.82
C PRO A 44 -15.58 0.01 12.29
N GLN A 45 -16.00 -1.14 12.81
CA GLN A 45 -16.30 -1.30 14.25
C GLN A 45 -15.03 -1.56 15.07
N GLY A 46 -13.97 -2.10 14.45
CA GLY A 46 -12.72 -2.45 15.13
C GLY A 46 -11.69 -1.32 15.16
N ILE A 47 -11.84 -0.30 14.32
CA ILE A 47 -10.94 0.85 14.24
C ILE A 47 -11.67 2.06 13.66
N THR A 48 -11.34 3.27 14.14
CA THR A 48 -11.84 4.50 13.50
C THR A 48 -11.12 4.74 12.19
N GLU A 49 -11.79 5.38 11.23
CA GLU A 49 -11.19 5.73 9.94
C GLU A 49 -9.89 6.53 10.11
N LYS A 50 -9.86 7.49 11.06
CA LYS A 50 -8.68 8.30 11.33
C LYS A 50 -7.50 7.46 11.84
N ALA A 51 -7.73 6.60 12.83
CA ALA A 51 -6.66 5.73 13.37
C ALA A 51 -6.16 4.74 12.32
N PHE A 52 -7.06 4.23 11.47
CA PHE A 52 -6.68 3.40 10.34
C PHE A 52 -5.80 4.16 9.35
N GLN A 53 -6.20 5.37 8.94
CA GLN A 53 -5.42 6.21 8.04
C GLN A 53 -4.04 6.54 8.61
N GLU A 54 -3.92 6.86 9.89
CA GLU A 54 -2.64 7.14 10.55
C GLU A 54 -1.72 5.92 10.55
N ASN A 55 -2.21 4.75 10.98
CA ASN A 55 -1.44 3.50 10.98
C ASN A 55 -1.02 3.10 9.57
N PHE A 56 -1.93 3.22 8.60
CA PHE A 56 -1.68 2.89 7.21
C PHE A 56 -0.63 3.81 6.59
N CYS A 57 -0.70 5.12 6.84
CA CYS A 57 0.30 6.08 6.38
C CYS A 57 1.69 5.81 6.98
N GLN A 58 1.77 5.51 8.27
CA GLN A 58 3.05 5.17 8.92
C GLN A 58 3.68 3.91 8.32
N LEU A 59 2.88 2.86 8.10
CA LEU A 59 3.34 1.64 7.44
C LEU A 59 3.87 1.92 6.04
N LEU A 60 3.14 2.73 5.25
CA LEU A 60 3.58 3.09 3.91
C LEU A 60 4.87 3.89 3.91
N GLN A 61 5.09 4.78 4.88
CA GLN A 61 6.36 5.52 5.00
C GLN A 61 7.54 4.57 5.25
N GLN A 62 7.36 3.52 6.05
CA GLN A 62 8.42 2.53 6.32
C GLN A 62 8.74 1.67 5.09
N LEU A 63 7.74 1.34 4.28
CA LEU A 63 7.89 0.49 3.10
C LEU A 63 8.21 1.27 1.83
N THR A 64 8.01 2.59 1.82
CA THR A 64 8.31 3.44 0.66
C THR A 64 9.82 3.44 0.41
N PRO A 65 10.29 2.99 -0.76
CA PRO A 65 11.72 2.95 -1.05
C PRO A 65 12.32 4.36 -1.03
N ALA A 66 13.28 4.62 -0.13
CA ALA A 66 13.93 5.92 0.01
C ALA A 66 14.65 6.40 -1.28
N HIS A 67 15.11 5.44 -2.10
CA HIS A 67 15.78 5.71 -3.38
C HIS A 67 14.87 5.56 -4.61
N GLY A 68 13.58 5.24 -4.42
CA GLY A 68 12.68 4.78 -5.47
C GLY A 68 11.62 5.76 -5.98
N LEU A 69 11.64 7.01 -5.53
CA LEU A 69 10.93 8.10 -6.20
C LEU A 69 11.63 8.54 -7.50
N ARG A 70 12.84 8.05 -7.77
CA ARG A 70 13.48 8.12 -9.08
C ARG A 70 13.20 6.79 -9.80
N CYS A 71 12.78 6.87 -11.06
CA CYS A 71 12.52 5.74 -11.96
C CYS A 71 11.16 5.03 -11.80
N CYS A 72 10.09 5.75 -12.11
CA CYS A 72 9.05 5.22 -13.00
C CYS A 72 8.76 6.27 -14.10
N GLU A 73 9.79 6.87 -14.71
CA GLU A 73 9.60 7.46 -16.05
C GLU A 73 9.46 6.30 -17.03
N ALA A 74 8.22 6.02 -17.42
CA ALA A 74 7.80 5.49 -18.73
C ALA A 74 6.41 4.87 -18.58
N ASP A 75 5.39 5.61 -18.99
CA ASP A 75 4.42 5.12 -19.97
C ASP A 75 4.09 6.32 -20.87
N ASN A 76 5.06 6.65 -21.74
CA ASN A 76 4.75 7.26 -23.03
C ASN A 76 4.46 6.12 -24.00
N TRP A 77 3.25 5.55 -23.92
CA TRP A 77 2.67 4.72 -24.98
C TRP A 77 1.26 5.23 -25.23
#